data_AF-A0A3N0BYL5-F1
#
_entry.id   AF-A0A3N0BYL5-F1
#
_cell.length_a   1.000
_cell.length_b   1.000
_cell.length_c   1.000
_cell.angle_alpha   90.00
_cell.angle_beta   90.00
_cell.angle_gamma   90.00
#
_symmetry.space_group_name_H-M   'P 1'
#
loop_
_entity.id
_entity.type
_entity.pdbx_description
1 polymer ?
#
loop_
_entity_poly.entity_id
_entity_poly.type
_entity_poly.pdbx_seq_one_letter_code
_entity_poly.pdbx_strand_id
1 'polypeptide(L)'
;MVGDKWDALLMDLGSSLHDVATMVRDDGPDGHSFPIAQTDFHPTHDAGTRMSLICIGALELLLSYGDGRARWELDWTDEDVQFVKDVVRAVCTGNSKEVQAPGRIHVEVTLPDGSTVKTSTYEFPFGLVPLPGWKRWGKKT
;
A
#
# COMPACT_ATOMS: atom_id res chain seq x y z
N MET A 1 -18.88 5.08 -14.35
CA MET A 1 -19.07 5.04 -12.88
C MET A 1 -17.87 4.44 -12.13
N VAL A 2 -16.65 4.45 -12.68
CA VAL A 2 -15.42 4.13 -11.91
C VAL A 2 -14.84 5.41 -11.31
N GLY A 3 -14.80 6.48 -12.12
CA GLY A 3 -14.37 7.81 -11.67
C GLY A 3 -15.10 8.25 -10.40
N ASP A 4 -16.42 8.12 -10.35
CA ASP A 4 -17.21 8.54 -9.18
C ASP A 4 -16.83 7.78 -7.88
N LYS A 5 -16.56 6.47 -7.97
CA LYS A 5 -16.14 5.65 -6.81
C LYS A 5 -14.72 5.99 -6.37
N TRP A 6 -13.83 6.18 -7.33
CA TRP A 6 -12.45 6.58 -7.09
C TRP A 6 -12.37 7.96 -6.43
N ASP A 7 -13.08 8.95 -6.97
CA ASP A 7 -13.10 10.30 -6.44
C ASP A 7 -13.72 10.33 -5.03
N ALA A 8 -14.78 9.56 -4.78
CA ALA A 8 -15.36 9.44 -3.45
C ALA A 8 -14.39 8.83 -2.43
N LEU A 9 -13.67 7.76 -2.80
CA LEU A 9 -12.64 7.15 -1.96
C LEU A 9 -11.49 8.13 -1.68
N LEU A 10 -10.99 8.82 -2.71
CA LEU A 10 -9.92 9.78 -2.55
C LEU A 10 -10.33 10.99 -1.71
N MET A 11 -11.58 11.45 -1.82
CA MET A 11 -12.09 12.54 -1.00
C MET A 11 -12.15 12.14 0.48
N ASP A 12 -12.59 10.91 0.77
CA ASP A 12 -12.62 10.39 2.14
C ASP A 12 -11.21 10.14 2.70
N LEU A 13 -10.30 9.60 1.90
CA LEU A 13 -8.88 9.46 2.25
C LEU A 13 -8.23 10.83 2.51
N GLY A 14 -8.48 11.82 1.64
CA GLY A 14 -7.96 13.18 1.82
C GLY A 14 -8.48 13.84 3.10
N SER A 15 -9.75 13.64 3.42
CA SER A 15 -10.34 14.12 4.67
C SER A 15 -9.75 13.42 5.90
N SER A 16 -9.59 12.10 5.85
CA SER A 16 -9.13 11.31 6.99
C SER A 16 -7.62 11.34 7.23
N LEU A 17 -6.81 11.58 6.19
CA LEU A 17 -5.35 11.49 6.26
C LEU A 17 -4.63 12.85 6.23
N HIS A 18 -5.35 13.97 6.15
CA HIS A 18 -4.76 15.31 6.01
C HIS A 18 -3.74 15.66 7.11
N ASP A 19 -3.84 15.04 8.28
CA ASP A 19 -2.94 15.24 9.42
C ASP A 19 -1.67 14.37 9.34
N VAL A 20 -1.69 13.27 8.59
CA VAL A 20 -0.62 12.24 8.60
C VAL A 20 0.06 12.03 7.25
N ALA A 21 -0.55 12.48 6.14
CA ALA A 21 0.02 12.33 4.81
C ALA A 21 -0.43 13.43 3.84
N THR A 22 0.44 13.75 2.89
CA THR A 22 0.07 14.51 1.69
C THR A 22 -0.26 13.53 0.56
N MET A 23 -1.35 13.80 -0.17
CA MET A 23 -1.78 13.00 -1.31
C MET A 23 -1.37 13.67 -2.63
N VAL A 24 -0.76 12.91 -3.53
CA VAL A 24 -0.42 13.34 -4.88
C VAL A 24 -1.12 12.41 -5.86
N ARG A 25 -1.99 12.97 -6.70
CA ARG A 25 -2.72 12.21 -7.72
C ARG A 25 -1.97 12.28 -9.04
N ASP A 26 -1.80 11.13 -9.67
CA ASP A 26 -1.30 10.96 -11.03
C ASP A 26 -2.36 10.22 -11.84
N ASP A 27 -3.02 10.94 -12.73
CA ASP A 27 -3.88 10.35 -13.75
C ASP A 27 -2.93 9.87 -14.85
N GLY A 28 -2.65 8.55 -14.87
CA GLY A 28 -1.58 7.96 -15.67
C GLY A 28 -1.62 8.32 -17.16
N PRO A 29 -0.55 8.04 -17.92
CA PRO A 29 -0.40 8.53 -19.29
C PRO A 29 -1.56 8.08 -20.19
N ASP A 30 -2.02 9.00 -21.04
CA ASP A 30 -3.02 8.72 -22.08
C ASP A 30 -2.57 7.52 -22.94
N GLY A 31 -3.43 6.50 -23.07
CA GLY A 31 -3.21 5.38 -24.01
C GLY A 31 -3.09 3.98 -23.40
N HIS A 32 -3.27 3.81 -22.09
CA HIS A 32 -3.48 2.48 -21.52
C HIS A 32 -4.85 1.91 -21.94
N SER A 33 -4.90 0.61 -22.25
CA SER A 33 -6.16 -0.09 -22.60
C SER A 33 -7.22 -0.06 -21.49
N PHE A 34 -6.82 0.32 -20.27
CA PHE A 34 -7.67 0.52 -19.11
C PHE A 34 -7.28 1.84 -18.43
N PRO A 35 -8.23 2.63 -17.91
CA PRO A 35 -7.87 3.81 -17.14
C PRO A 35 -7.14 3.36 -15.88
N ILE A 36 -5.90 3.83 -15.73
CA ILE A 36 -5.08 3.65 -14.53
C ILE A 36 -5.01 5.00 -13.85
N ALA A 37 -5.55 5.07 -12.63
CA ALA A 37 -5.38 6.23 -11.76
C ALA A 37 -4.50 5.82 -10.58
N GLN A 38 -3.55 6.66 -10.20
CA GLN A 38 -2.67 6.43 -9.08
C GLN A 38 -2.74 7.61 -8.11
N THR A 39 -2.72 7.30 -6.82
CA THR A 39 -2.53 8.29 -5.76
C THR A 39 -1.42 7.84 -4.84
N ASP A 40 -0.40 8.69 -4.70
CA ASP A 40 0.71 8.50 -3.79
C ASP A 40 0.44 9.20 -2.47
N PHE A 41 0.78 8.52 -1.37
CA PHE A 41 0.69 9.03 0.00
C PHE A 41 2.10 9.27 0.52
N HIS A 42 2.41 10.54 0.80
CA HIS A 42 3.67 10.96 1.38
C HIS A 42 3.47 11.22 2.87
N PRO A 43 4.01 10.38 3.76
CA PRO A 43 3.85 10.58 5.19
C PRO A 43 4.46 11.91 5.63
N THR A 44 3.79 12.59 6.55
CA THR A 44 4.32 13.80 7.20
C THR A 44 5.18 13.44 8.42
N HIS A 45 5.04 12.22 8.93
CA HIS A 45 5.78 11.70 10.08
C HIS A 45 7.05 10.97 9.64
N ASP A 46 8.18 11.22 10.32
CA ASP A 46 9.49 10.63 9.96
C ASP A 46 9.52 9.10 10.05
N ALA A 47 8.72 8.52 10.94
CA ALA A 47 8.57 7.06 11.06
C ALA A 47 7.61 6.45 10.02
N GLY A 48 6.89 7.28 9.26
CA GLY A 48 5.94 6.83 8.25
C GLY A 48 6.65 6.33 6.98
N THR A 49 5.98 5.43 6.26
CA THR A 49 6.46 4.95 4.94
C THR A 49 5.53 5.42 3.83
N ARG A 50 6.09 5.68 2.64
CA ARG A 50 5.29 6.03 1.45
C ARG A 50 4.40 4.86 1.04
N MET A 51 3.26 5.19 0.48
CA MET A 51 2.31 4.21 -0.07
C MET A 51 1.81 4.72 -1.41
N SER A 52 1.34 3.82 -2.26
CA SER A 52 0.55 4.20 -3.44
C SER A 52 -0.70 3.34 -3.56
N LEU A 53 -1.79 3.96 -3.97
CA LEU A 53 -3.04 3.28 -4.30
C LEU A 53 -3.27 3.44 -5.80
N ILE A 54 -3.40 2.33 -6.50
CA ILE A 54 -3.62 2.29 -7.94
C ILE A 54 -4.99 1.68 -8.18
N CYS A 55 -5.80 2.34 -9.01
CA CYS A 55 -7.05 1.82 -9.51
C CYS A 55 -6.85 1.35 -10.96
N ILE A 56 -7.19 0.08 -11.24
CA ILE A 56 -7.13 -0.49 -12.59
C ILE A 56 -8.56 -0.68 -13.09
N GLY A 57 -9.05 0.29 -13.87
CA GLY A 57 -10.41 0.25 -14.39
C GLY A 57 -11.47 0.11 -13.29
N ALA A 58 -12.57 -0.60 -13.60
CA ALA A 58 -13.65 -0.84 -12.66
C ALA A 58 -13.43 -2.03 -11.71
N LEU A 59 -12.28 -2.69 -11.85
CA LEU A 59 -12.12 -4.07 -11.38
C LEU A 59 -11.46 -4.09 -10.02
N GLU A 60 -10.28 -3.49 -9.90
CA GLU A 60 -9.37 -3.80 -8.80
C GLU A 60 -8.69 -2.53 -8.25
N LEU A 61 -8.32 -2.63 -6.99
CA LEU A 61 -7.46 -1.73 -6.25
C LEU A 61 -6.14 -2.43 -5.94
N LEU A 62 -5.02 -1.76 -6.16
CA LEU A 62 -3.69 -2.20 -5.76
C LEU A 62 -3.13 -1.22 -4.73
N LEU A 63 -3.00 -1.68 -3.49
CA LEU A 63 -2.35 -0.92 -2.44
C LEU A 63 -0.89 -1.35 -2.32
N SER A 64 0.03 -0.45 -2.61
CA SER A 64 1.47 -0.71 -2.63
C SER A 64 2.16 -0.04 -1.45
N TYR A 65 3.06 -0.80 -0.81
CA TYR A 65 3.92 -0.36 0.29
C TYR A 65 5.30 0.06 -0.19
N GLY A 66 5.76 1.21 0.27
CA GLY A 66 7.00 1.83 -0.16
C GLY A 66 7.00 2.05 -1.67
N ASP A 67 8.12 1.73 -2.31
CA ASP A 67 8.28 1.86 -3.77
C ASP A 67 7.68 0.65 -4.55
N GLY A 68 6.49 0.17 -4.16
CA GLY A 68 5.86 -1.00 -4.79
C GLY A 68 6.49 -2.35 -4.41
N ARG A 69 7.25 -2.41 -3.31
CA ARG A 69 8.01 -3.61 -2.93
C ARG A 69 7.10 -4.71 -2.38
N ALA A 70 6.03 -4.33 -1.70
CA ALA A 70 4.97 -5.23 -1.28
C ALA A 70 3.61 -4.63 -1.63
N ARG A 71 2.61 -5.47 -1.88
CA ARG A 71 1.28 -5.01 -2.28
C ARG A 71 0.15 -5.89 -1.76
N TRP A 72 -1.04 -5.32 -1.77
CA TRP A 72 -2.32 -6.00 -1.63
C TRP A 72 -3.14 -5.77 -2.90
N GLU A 73 -3.77 -6.84 -3.38
CA GLU A 73 -4.71 -6.83 -4.50
C GLU A 73 -6.10 -6.93 -3.88
N LEU A 74 -6.95 -5.95 -4.17
CA LEU A 74 -8.17 -5.66 -3.41
C LEU A 74 -9.33 -5.38 -4.37
N ASP A 75 -10.55 -5.63 -3.90
CA ASP A 75 -11.78 -5.33 -4.65
C ASP A 75 -12.42 -4.01 -4.18
N TRP A 76 -13.49 -3.60 -4.86
CA TRP A 76 -14.32 -2.44 -4.47
C TRP A 76 -15.36 -2.76 -3.39
N THR A 77 -15.06 -3.71 -2.50
CA THR A 77 -15.93 -4.04 -1.37
C THR A 77 -15.77 -3.01 -0.25
N ASP A 78 -16.80 -2.83 0.57
CA ASP A 78 -16.71 -1.91 1.72
C ASP A 78 -15.60 -2.35 2.71
N GLU A 79 -15.37 -3.66 2.83
CA GLU A 79 -14.30 -4.25 3.64
C GLU A 79 -12.92 -3.86 3.13
N ASP A 80 -12.66 -4.02 1.82
CA ASP A 80 -11.37 -3.67 1.22
C ASP A 80 -11.13 -2.16 1.21
N VAL A 81 -12.19 -1.37 0.97
CA VAL A 81 -12.11 0.09 1.06
C VAL A 81 -11.75 0.53 2.47
N GLN A 82 -12.33 -0.10 3.50
CA GLN A 82 -11.98 0.18 4.89
C GLN A 82 -10.54 -0.27 5.21
N PHE A 83 -10.15 -1.45 4.72
CA PHE A 83 -8.78 -1.96 4.83
C PHE A 83 -7.76 -0.98 4.25
N VAL A 84 -8.01 -0.39 3.07
CA VAL A 84 -7.15 0.65 2.47
C VAL A 84 -6.96 1.82 3.44
N LYS A 85 -8.04 2.34 4.01
CA LYS A 85 -7.97 3.49 4.93
C LYS A 85 -7.14 3.17 6.16
N ASP A 86 -7.38 2.01 6.77
CA ASP A 86 -6.71 1.59 8.00
C ASP A 86 -5.23 1.34 7.77
N VAL A 87 -4.87 0.66 6.67
CA VAL A 87 -3.47 0.41 6.31
C VAL A 87 -2.74 1.70 5.96
N VAL A 88 -3.31 2.57 5.12
CA VAL A 88 -2.65 3.83 4.72
C VAL A 88 -2.40 4.69 5.96
N ARG A 89 -3.39 4.84 6.85
CA ARG A 89 -3.21 5.59 8.10
C ARG A 89 -2.12 4.98 8.98
N ALA A 90 -2.19 3.67 9.23
CA ALA A 90 -1.22 2.96 10.06
C ALA A 90 0.21 3.11 9.51
N VAL A 91 0.41 2.93 8.20
CA VAL A 91 1.73 3.05 7.58
C VAL A 91 2.22 4.50 7.61
N CYS A 92 1.38 5.48 7.30
CA CYS A 92 1.79 6.89 7.30
C CYS A 92 2.12 7.41 8.71
N THR A 93 1.54 6.79 9.75
CA THR A 93 1.84 7.09 11.16
C THR A 93 3.03 6.28 11.72
N GLY A 94 3.64 5.40 10.94
CA GLY A 94 4.79 4.60 11.36
C GLY A 94 4.45 3.33 12.12
N ASN A 95 3.19 2.87 12.09
CA ASN A 95 2.76 1.60 12.66
C ASN A 95 3.01 0.41 11.72
N SER A 96 4.16 0.40 11.05
CA SER A 96 4.57 -0.68 10.16
C SER A 96 5.99 -1.13 10.46
N LYS A 97 6.28 -2.40 10.19
CA LYS A 97 7.61 -3.00 10.30
C LYS A 97 7.94 -3.69 9.00
N GLU A 98 9.12 -3.42 8.49
CA GLU A 98 9.64 -4.05 7.29
C GLU A 98 10.81 -4.96 7.63
N VAL A 99 10.87 -6.13 6.98
CA VAL A 99 12.06 -6.98 6.95
C VAL A 99 12.45 -7.24 5.51
N GLN A 100 13.70 -6.94 5.17
CA GLN A 100 14.28 -7.20 3.86
C GLN A 100 15.33 -8.30 3.91
N ALA A 101 15.32 -9.17 2.90
CA ALA A 101 16.37 -10.15 2.61
C ALA A 101 16.55 -10.25 1.08
N PRO A 102 17.61 -10.90 0.56
CA PRO A 102 17.82 -11.01 -0.89
C PRO A 102 16.56 -11.52 -1.63
N GLY A 103 16.04 -10.68 -2.53
CA GLY A 103 14.82 -10.92 -3.31
C GLY A 103 13.54 -11.06 -2.49
N ARG A 104 13.47 -10.51 -1.27
CA ARG A 104 12.34 -10.69 -0.33
C ARG A 104 12.07 -9.45 0.49
N ILE A 105 10.79 -9.20 0.71
CA ILE A 105 10.30 -8.23 1.67
C ILE A 105 9.15 -8.84 2.46
N HIS A 106 9.11 -8.54 3.75
CA HIS A 106 7.98 -8.82 4.63
C HIS A 106 7.55 -7.53 5.29
N VAL A 107 6.27 -7.23 5.23
CA VAL A 107 5.69 -6.08 5.89
C VAL A 107 4.66 -6.58 6.89
N GLU A 108 4.73 -6.04 8.10
CA GLU A 108 3.69 -6.17 9.12
C GLU A 108 3.16 -4.77 9.43
N VAL A 109 1.83 -4.59 9.38
CA VAL A 109 1.17 -3.32 9.69
C VAL A 109 0.23 -3.56 10.87
N THR A 110 0.37 -2.75 11.92
CA THR A 110 -0.55 -2.77 13.07
C THR A 110 -1.68 -1.77 12.81
N LEU A 111 -2.90 -2.30 12.66
CA LEU A 111 -4.10 -1.52 12.36
C LEU A 111 -4.63 -0.79 13.60
N PRO A 112 -5.55 0.19 13.44
CA PRO A 112 -6.10 0.95 14.56
C PRO A 112 -6.82 0.10 15.62
N ASP A 113 -7.39 -1.04 15.22
CA ASP A 113 -8.04 -2.00 16.13
C ASP A 113 -7.03 -2.87 16.92
N GLY A 114 -5.73 -2.68 16.68
CA GLY A 114 -4.64 -3.46 17.28
C GLY A 114 -4.35 -4.79 16.58
N SER A 115 -5.13 -5.15 15.55
CA SER A 115 -4.84 -6.31 14.72
C SER A 115 -3.58 -6.07 13.87
N THR A 116 -2.99 -7.14 13.35
CA THR A 116 -1.80 -7.06 12.49
C THR A 116 -2.04 -7.76 11.18
N VAL A 117 -1.87 -7.02 10.10
CA VAL A 117 -1.94 -7.55 8.73
C VAL A 117 -0.54 -7.70 8.17
N LYS A 118 -0.34 -8.71 7.34
CA LYS A 118 0.99 -9.11 6.88
C LYS A 118 0.99 -9.40 5.40
N THR A 119 2.05 -8.99 4.72
CA THR A 119 2.30 -9.38 3.33
C THR A 119 3.76 -9.77 3.14
N SER A 120 4.05 -10.61 2.15
CA SER A 120 5.41 -10.95 1.76
C SER A 120 5.50 -11.00 0.25
N THR A 121 6.53 -10.38 -0.31
CA THR A 121 6.78 -10.38 -1.75
C THR A 121 8.14 -10.98 -2.04
N TYR A 122 8.24 -11.68 -3.17
CA TYR A 122 9.40 -12.44 -3.59
C TYR A 122 9.74 -12.03 -5.02
N GLU A 123 10.96 -11.56 -5.23
CA GLU A 123 11.44 -11.11 -6.53
C GLU A 123 12.09 -12.28 -7.29
N PHE A 124 11.68 -12.52 -8.54
CA PHE A 124 12.36 -13.51 -9.38
C PHE A 124 13.73 -12.98 -9.85
N PRO A 125 14.80 -13.81 -9.86
CA PRO A 125 14.84 -15.22 -9.46
C PRO A 125 15.22 -15.43 -7.97
N PHE A 126 15.73 -14.42 -7.28
CA PHE A 126 16.32 -14.55 -5.93
C PHE A 126 15.34 -15.02 -4.85
N GLY A 127 14.06 -14.71 -5.03
CA GLY A 127 12.92 -15.14 -4.21
C GLY A 127 12.67 -16.65 -4.23
N LEU A 128 13.28 -17.39 -5.18
CA LEU A 128 13.17 -18.85 -5.27
C LEU A 128 14.18 -19.59 -4.39
N VAL A 129 15.30 -18.97 -4.02
CA VAL A 129 16.36 -19.61 -3.22
C VAL A 129 15.92 -19.73 -1.77
N PRO A 130 15.76 -20.91 -1.15
CA PRO A 130 15.31 -21.01 0.23
C PRO A 130 16.24 -20.23 1.20
N LEU A 131 15.66 -19.35 2.02
CA LEU A 131 16.38 -18.60 3.06
C LEU A 131 15.73 -18.82 4.44
N PRO A 132 15.95 -19.97 5.10
CA PRO A 132 15.30 -20.26 6.38
C PRO A 132 15.56 -19.17 7.43
N GLY A 133 14.49 -18.75 8.10
CA GLY A 133 14.59 -17.78 9.20
C GLY A 133 14.92 -16.34 8.77
N TRP A 134 14.87 -16.00 7.47
CA TRP A 134 15.22 -14.67 6.97
C TRP A 134 14.47 -13.52 7.66
N LYS A 135 13.24 -13.75 8.12
CA LYS A 135 12.47 -12.78 8.90
C LYS A 135 13.12 -12.41 10.25
N ARG A 136 14.04 -13.24 10.77
CA ARG A 136 14.76 -13.03 12.04
C ARG A 136 16.05 -12.25 11.86
N TRP A 137 16.79 -12.51 10.78
CA TRP A 137 18.13 -11.96 10.53
C TRP A 137 18.19 -10.93 9.39
N GLY A 138 17.10 -10.74 8.64
CA GLY A 138 17.00 -9.73 7.59
C GLY A 138 17.08 -8.29 8.14
N LYS A 139 17.35 -7.34 7.24
CA LYS A 139 17.42 -5.91 7.59
C LYS A 139 16.03 -5.42 8.00
N LYS A 140 15.92 -4.79 9.16
CA LYS A 140 14.66 -4.27 9.70
C LYS A 140 14.58 -2.76 9.53
N THR A 141 13.41 -2.26 9.14
CA THR A 141 13.07 -0.83 9.10
C THR A 141 11.72 -0.63 9.75
#